data_AF-A0A0F8WB16-F1
#
_entry.id   AF-A0A0F8WB16-F1
#
_cell.length_a   1.000
_cell.length_b   1.000
_cell.length_c   1.000
_cell.angle_alpha   90.00
_cell.angle_beta   90.00
_cell.angle_gamma   90.00
#
_symmetry.space_group_name_H-M   'P 1'
#
loop_
_entity.id
_entity.type
_entity.pdbx_description
1 polymer ?
#
loop_
_entity_poly.entity_id
_entity_poly.type
_entity_poly.pdbx_seq_one_letter_code
_entity_poly.pdbx_strand_id
1 'polypeptide(L)'
;LLGIPRYTEQAFQGDGSPIKTGQIGNLYGSPVMVSTDAGTTATLSGTVTPRAVLYFHKSAFALAEQLRPRAQTQYKLNWLGNLFVVDTIYGVAELRNDAGVALIVPA
;
A
#
# COMPACT_ATOMS: atom_id res chain seq x y z
N LEU A 1 -20.52 6.19 -0.42
CA LEU A 1 -20.28 4.79 0.03
C LEU A 1 -20.66 4.56 1.50
N LEU A 2 -20.40 5.52 2.39
CA LEU A 2 -20.75 5.48 3.84
C LEU A 2 -22.27 5.50 4.16
N GLY A 3 -23.16 5.56 3.16
CA GLY A 3 -24.62 5.63 3.36
C GLY A 3 -25.33 4.28 3.22
N ILE A 4 -24.60 3.18 3.07
CA ILE A 4 -25.17 1.82 2.96
C ILE A 4 -24.88 1.08 4.27
N PRO A 5 -25.89 0.46 4.92
CA PRO A 5 -25.76 -0.15 6.26
C PRO A 5 -24.56 -1.08 6.43
N ARG A 6 -24.18 -1.83 5.39
CA ARG A 6 -22.99 -2.71 5.40
C ARG A 6 -21.64 -2.01 5.63
N TYR A 7 -21.56 -0.68 5.53
CA TYR A 7 -20.36 0.12 5.86
C TYR A 7 -20.47 0.90 7.17
N THR A 8 -21.65 0.91 7.80
CA THR A 8 -21.93 1.62 9.07
C THR A 8 -22.36 0.69 10.20
N GLU A 9 -22.56 -0.61 9.94
CA GLU A 9 -22.86 -1.59 10.98
C GLU A 9 -21.64 -1.85 11.88
N GLN A 10 -21.88 -1.76 13.19
CA GLN A 10 -20.91 -1.84 14.31
C GLN A 10 -20.05 -3.12 14.34
N ALA A 11 -20.31 -4.10 13.49
CA ALA A 11 -19.51 -5.32 13.40
C ALA A 11 -18.13 -5.10 12.72
N PHE A 12 -17.93 -3.98 12.03
CA PHE A 12 -16.67 -3.66 11.34
C PHE A 12 -16.01 -2.34 11.79
N GLN A 13 -16.62 -1.60 12.71
CA GLN A 13 -16.06 -0.39 13.30
C GLN A 13 -15.75 -0.65 14.79
N GLY A 14 -14.47 -0.68 15.14
CA GLY A 14 -14.06 -0.64 16.53
C GLY A 14 -14.46 0.70 17.15
N ASP A 15 -15.29 0.63 18.20
CA ASP A 15 -15.51 1.65 19.23
C ASP A 15 -15.46 3.12 18.75
N GLY A 16 -16.29 3.45 17.75
CA GLY A 16 -16.55 4.83 17.31
C GLY A 16 -15.34 5.61 16.75
N SER A 17 -14.19 4.98 16.53
CA SER A 17 -12.96 5.62 16.03
C SER A 17 -12.55 5.04 14.66
N PRO A 18 -12.11 5.86 13.69
CA PRO A 18 -11.62 5.34 12.41
C PRO A 18 -10.36 4.48 12.61
N ILE A 19 -10.50 3.20 12.28
CA ILE A 19 -9.51 2.26 11.72
C ILE A 19 -8.17 2.06 12.46
N LYS A 20 -8.06 0.99 13.26
CA LYS A 20 -6.76 0.46 13.74
C LYS A 20 -5.97 -0.34 12.69
N THR A 21 -6.56 -0.63 11.52
CA THR A 21 -5.98 -1.56 10.52
C THR A 21 -6.10 -1.10 9.06
N GLY A 22 -6.52 0.14 8.78
CA GLY A 22 -6.63 0.69 7.41
C GLY A 22 -7.73 0.10 6.50
N GLN A 23 -8.49 -0.90 6.95
CA GLN A 23 -9.64 -1.47 6.23
C GLN A 23 -10.95 -0.72 6.55
N ILE A 24 -11.65 -0.23 5.53
CA ILE A 24 -12.92 0.51 5.67
C ILE A 24 -14.14 -0.40 5.61
N GLY A 25 -14.04 -1.57 4.97
CA GLY A 25 -15.14 -2.53 4.89
C GLY A 25 -14.91 -3.62 3.85
N ASN A 26 -16.00 -4.25 3.42
CA ASN A 26 -16.01 -5.28 2.38
C ASN A 26 -17.01 -4.91 1.26
N LEU A 27 -16.57 -4.98 0.01
CA LEU A 27 -17.40 -4.84 -1.20
C LEU A 27 -17.49 -6.21 -1.88
N TYR A 28 -18.67 -6.81 -1.90
CA TYR A 28 -18.95 -8.06 -2.64
C TYR A 28 -17.95 -9.21 -2.36
N GLY A 29 -17.49 -9.33 -1.12
CA GLY A 29 -16.51 -10.37 -0.73
C GLY A 29 -15.05 -9.94 -0.83
N SER A 30 -14.76 -8.73 -1.33
CA SER A 30 -13.42 -8.15 -1.39
C SER A 30 -13.19 -7.07 -0.31
N PRO A 31 -12.12 -7.17 0.50
CA PRO A 31 -11.80 -6.16 1.50
C PRO A 31 -11.34 -4.85 0.86
N VAL A 32 -11.85 -3.73 1.35
CA VAL A 32 -11.48 -2.38 0.88
C VAL A 32 -10.54 -1.75 1.88
N MET A 33 -9.32 -1.47 1.44
CA MET A 33 -8.29 -0.80 2.21
C MET A 33 -7.99 0.58 1.64
N VAL A 34 -7.61 1.51 2.49
CA VAL A 34 -7.17 2.85 2.09
C VAL A 34 -5.70 3.03 2.45
N SER A 35 -4.93 3.52 1.48
CA SER A 35 -3.55 3.94 1.64
C SER A 35 -3.40 5.38 1.18
N THR A 36 -2.57 6.14 1.89
CA THR A 36 -2.15 7.48 1.47
C THR A 36 -1.08 7.44 0.39
N ASP A 37 -0.42 6.30 0.20
CA ASP A 37 0.66 6.07 -0.77
C ASP A 37 0.18 5.36 -2.03
N ALA A 38 -1.01 5.72 -2.52
CA ALA A 38 -1.51 5.23 -3.79
C ALA A 38 -0.70 5.86 -4.94
N GLY A 39 -0.12 5.01 -5.80
CA GLY A 39 0.69 5.43 -6.94
C GLY A 39 -0.06 6.35 -7.90
N THR A 40 0.69 7.21 -8.57
CA THR A 40 0.16 8.16 -9.55
C THR A 40 0.49 7.73 -10.98
N THR A 41 -0.41 8.02 -11.90
CA THR A 41 -0.16 7.83 -13.34
C THR A 41 -0.17 9.17 -14.05
N ALA A 42 0.60 9.31 -15.12
CA ALA A 42 0.57 10.51 -15.96
C ALA A 42 -0.58 10.41 -16.97
N THR A 43 -1.35 11.48 -17.13
CA THR A 43 -2.22 11.63 -18.31
C THR A 43 -1.38 12.00 -19.53
N LEU A 44 -1.85 11.67 -20.74
CA LEU A 44 -1.17 11.97 -22.01
C LEU A 44 -0.83 13.47 -22.19
N SER A 45 -1.60 14.36 -21.54
CA SER A 45 -1.39 15.81 -21.56
C SER A 45 -0.50 16.34 -20.42
N GLY A 46 -0.12 15.51 -19.44
CA GLY A 46 0.73 15.89 -18.29
C GLY A 46 0.09 16.87 -17.28
N THR A 47 -1.13 17.34 -17.51
CA THR A 47 -1.77 18.41 -16.72
C THR A 47 -2.43 17.89 -15.43
N VAL A 48 -2.80 16.61 -15.37
CA VAL A 48 -3.44 15.99 -14.21
C VAL A 48 -2.69 14.73 -13.84
N THR A 49 -2.43 14.58 -12.54
CA THR A 49 -1.79 13.41 -11.93
C THR A 49 -2.85 12.58 -11.22
N PRO A 50 -3.66 11.78 -11.94
CA PRO A 50 -4.65 10.93 -11.32
C PRO A 50 -4.00 9.85 -10.43
N ARG A 51 -4.80 9.36 -9.48
CA ARG A 51 -4.40 8.27 -8.58
C ARG A 51 -4.84 6.94 -9.15
N ALA A 52 -3.96 5.94 -9.07
CA ALA A 52 -4.29 4.57 -9.43
C ALA A 52 -4.81 3.82 -8.18
N VAL A 53 -6.07 3.36 -8.27
CA VAL A 53 -6.67 2.46 -7.28
C VAL A 53 -6.61 1.05 -7.85
N LEU A 54 -6.09 0.10 -7.08
CA LEU A 54 -5.87 -1.28 -7.52
C LEU A 54 -6.95 -2.21 -6.95
N TYR A 55 -7.57 -3.00 -7.81
CA TYR A 55 -8.38 -4.14 -7.42
C TYR A 55 -7.71 -5.41 -7.94
N PHE A 56 -7.19 -6.25 -7.06
CA PHE A 56 -6.36 -7.40 -7.45
C PHE A 56 -6.58 -8.60 -6.54
N HIS A 57 -6.33 -9.79 -7.09
CA HIS A 57 -6.28 -11.02 -6.32
C HIS A 57 -4.91 -11.17 -5.65
N LYS A 58 -4.84 -11.85 -4.48
CA LYS A 58 -3.60 -12.06 -3.71
C LYS A 58 -2.45 -12.65 -4.56
N SER A 59 -2.77 -13.46 -5.56
CA SER A 59 -1.78 -14.10 -6.43
C SER A 59 -1.30 -13.24 -7.61
N ALA A 60 -1.76 -12.00 -7.76
CA ALA A 60 -1.39 -11.13 -8.88
C ALA A 60 0.06 -10.63 -8.79
N PHE A 61 0.53 -10.37 -7.56
CA PHE A 61 1.85 -9.81 -7.28
C PHE A 61 2.69 -10.78 -6.45
N ALA A 62 3.99 -10.76 -6.68
CA ALA A 62 4.97 -11.42 -5.83
C ALA A 62 5.96 -10.39 -5.27
N LEU A 63 6.24 -10.55 -3.98
CA LEU A 63 7.37 -9.94 -3.30
C LEU A 63 8.36 -11.06 -2.97
N ALA A 64 9.61 -10.89 -3.41
CA ALA A 64 10.70 -11.79 -3.10
C ALA A 64 11.80 -11.04 -2.34
N GLU A 65 12.28 -11.63 -1.27
CA GLU A 65 13.33 -11.07 -0.41
C GLU A 65 14.56 -11.97 -0.49
N GLN A 66 15.67 -11.42 -0.99
CA GLN A 66 16.95 -12.13 -1.05
C GLN A 66 17.75 -11.94 0.24
N LEU A 67 17.69 -10.74 0.82
CA LEU A 67 18.41 -10.40 2.05
C LEU A 67 17.46 -9.72 3.02
N ARG A 68 17.37 -10.26 4.24
CA ARG A 68 16.52 -9.71 5.29
C ARG A 68 17.06 -8.40 5.83
N PRO A 69 16.19 -7.49 6.31
CA PRO A 69 16.62 -6.25 6.95
C PRO A 69 17.64 -6.55 8.05
N ARG A 70 18.88 -6.13 7.83
CA ARG A 70 19.96 -6.27 8.82
C ARG A 70 20.40 -4.89 9.26
N ALA A 71 20.61 -4.74 10.55
CA ALA A 71 21.06 -3.49 11.16
C ALA A 71 22.57 -3.56 11.42
N GLN A 72 23.31 -2.55 10.97
CA GLN A 72 24.74 -2.43 11.16
C GLN A 72 25.07 -1.06 11.75
N THR A 73 26.01 -1.03 12.69
CA THR A 73 26.45 0.21 13.34
C THR A 73 27.96 0.34 13.20
N GLN A 74 28.46 1.52 12.84
CA GLN A 74 29.89 1.81 12.77
C GLN A 74 30.19 3.20 13.33
N TYR A 75 31.22 3.31 14.18
CA TYR A 75 31.76 4.61 14.57
C TYR A 75 32.59 5.21 13.43
N LYS A 76 32.23 6.41 12.95
CA LYS A 76 32.99 7.14 11.93
C LYS A 76 33.63 8.37 12.52
N LEU A 77 34.96 8.40 12.52
CA LEU A 77 35.74 9.47 13.13
C LEU A 77 35.57 10.83 12.44
N ASN A 78 35.41 10.89 11.11
CA ASN A 78 35.28 12.20 10.44
C ASN A 78 33.98 12.95 10.82
N TRP A 79 33.01 12.29 11.48
CA TRP A 79 31.77 12.88 11.97
C TRP A 79 31.59 12.71 13.47
N LEU A 80 32.62 12.19 14.17
CA LEU A 80 32.60 11.93 15.62
C LEU A 80 31.29 11.25 16.07
N GLY A 81 30.79 10.29 15.29
CA GLY A 81 29.44 9.76 15.47
C GLY A 81 29.26 8.32 15.01
N ASN A 82 28.19 7.69 15.53
CA ASN A 82 27.77 6.35 15.14
C ASN A 82 26.85 6.42 13.93
N LEU A 83 27.27 5.81 12.83
CA LEU A 83 26.42 5.57 11.67
C LEU A 83 25.63 4.29 11.90
N PHE A 84 24.30 4.39 11.80
CA PHE A 84 23.39 3.25 11.80
C PHE A 84 22.81 3.08 10.40
N VAL A 85 22.97 1.90 9.81
CA VAL A 85 22.44 1.57 8.48
C VAL A 85 21.61 0.30 8.59
N VAL A 86 20.46 0.30 7.92
CA VAL A 86 19.67 -0.90 7.67
C VAL A 86 19.63 -1.15 6.18
N ASP A 87 20.08 -2.32 5.76
CA ASP A 87 20.03 -2.74 4.36
C ASP A 87 19.16 -3.99 4.18
N THR A 88 18.37 -4.00 3.11
CA THR A 88 17.51 -5.11 2.67
C THR A 88 17.56 -5.21 1.15
N ILE A 89 17.46 -6.42 0.61
CA ILE A 89 17.40 -6.65 -0.84
C ILE A 89 16.10 -7.40 -1.11
N TYR A 90 15.18 -6.71 -1.77
CA TYR A 90 13.89 -7.25 -2.17
C TYR A 90 13.55 -6.84 -3.61
N GLY A 91 12.69 -7.62 -4.25
CA GLY A 91 12.13 -7.35 -5.57
C GLY A 91 10.62 -7.54 -5.55
N VAL A 92 9.94 -6.81 -6.42
CA VAL A 92 8.49 -6.94 -6.65
C VAL A 92 8.28 -7.19 -8.13
N ALA A 93 7.40 -8.15 -8.46
CA ALA A 93 7.04 -8.44 -9.83
C ALA A 93 5.54 -8.79 -9.93
N GLU A 94 4.97 -8.48 -11.09
CA GLU A 94 3.66 -8.96 -11.49
C GLU A 94 3.79 -10.38 -12.04
N LEU A 95 3.00 -11.31 -11.50
CA LEU A 95 2.97 -12.70 -11.96
C LEU A 95 1.80 -12.99 -12.89
N ARG A 96 0.66 -12.31 -12.70
CA ARG A 96 -0.56 -12.57 -13.46
C ARG A 96 -1.30 -11.29 -13.84
N ASN A 97 -1.15 -10.91 -15.11
CA ASN A 97 -1.76 -9.71 -15.70
C ASN A 97 -3.30 -9.71 -15.63
N ASP A 98 -3.94 -10.87 -15.77
CA ASP A 98 -5.41 -10.95 -15.76
C ASP A 98 -6.04 -10.86 -14.36
N ALA A 99 -5.23 -10.86 -13.29
CA ALA A 99 -5.72 -10.97 -11.92
C ALA A 99 -5.80 -9.63 -11.17
N GLY A 100 -5.60 -8.52 -11.87
CA GLY A 100 -5.70 -7.17 -11.32
C GLY A 100 -6.21 -6.16 -12.35
N VAL A 101 -6.92 -5.15 -11.86
CA VAL A 101 -7.36 -4.00 -12.65
C VAL A 101 -7.01 -2.72 -11.90
N ALA A 102 -6.44 -1.76 -12.61
CA ALA A 102 -6.23 -0.42 -12.11
C ALA A 102 -7.39 0.49 -12.53
N LEU A 103 -8.06 1.10 -11.56
CA LEU A 103 -9.01 2.19 -11.78
C LEU A 103 -8.29 3.52 -11.63
N ILE A 104 -8.35 4.35 -12.67
CA ILE A 104 -7.74 5.69 -12.66
C ILE A 104 -8.79 6.69 -12.19
N VAL A 105 -8.51 7.33 -11.05
CA VAL A 105 -9.40 8.32 -10.45
C VAL A 105 -8.75 9.71 -10.58
N PRO A 106 -9.47 10.71 -11.12
CA PRO A 106 -8.96 12.08 -11.15
C PRO A 106 -8.67 12.56 -9.72
N ALA A 107 -7.56 13.30 -9.58
CA ALA A 107 -7.15 13.90 -8.32
C ALA A 107 -8.02 15.11 -7.96
#